data_AF-R6M1A3-F1
#
_entry.id   AF-R6M1A3-F1
#
_cell.length_a   1.000
_cell.length_b   1.000
_cell.length_c   1.000
_cell.angle_alpha   90.00
_cell.angle_beta   90.00
_cell.angle_gamma   90.00
#
_symmetry.space_group_name_H-M   'P 1'
#
loop_
_entity.id
_entity.type
_entity.pdbx_description
1 polymer ?
#
loop_
_entity_poly.entity_id
_entity_poly.type
_entity_poly.pdbx_seq_one_letter_code
_entity_poly.pdbx_strand_id
1 'polypeptide(L)'
;MNKNYFISKDNKNGEVVYLEYNKNGYNVKPKVKKEDAIEVSKIVFVSPTLTEKLIKKKINNKISRLLLELNTTYDDESDGGEARFRNMYKEAEKLRTYLMNTYAKYLGKTYANLTLKKLELIINEYKEKLYIINEHKQKEMFMRMFGMNMEEEHEKKGKGR
;
A
#
# COMPACT_ATOMS: atom_id res chain seq x y z
N MET A 1 38.79 -8.58 -3.35
CA MET A 1 38.84 -9.26 -2.03
C MET A 1 37.59 -8.88 -1.24
N ASN A 2 36.69 -9.82 -0.98
CA ASN A 2 35.46 -9.61 -0.21
C ASN A 2 35.79 -9.49 1.28
N LYS A 3 35.54 -8.33 1.89
CA LYS A 3 35.58 -8.16 3.35
C LYS A 3 34.29 -8.73 3.93
N ASN A 4 34.36 -9.94 4.44
CA ASN A 4 33.29 -10.56 5.24
C ASN A 4 33.39 -10.06 6.68
N TYR A 5 32.28 -9.61 7.26
CA TYR A 5 32.24 -9.16 8.66
C TYR A 5 31.78 -10.31 9.54
N PHE A 6 32.51 -10.53 10.63
CA PHE A 6 32.23 -11.52 11.67
C PHE A 6 31.76 -10.81 12.93
N ILE A 7 30.72 -11.32 13.58
CA ILE A 7 30.29 -10.87 14.90
C ILE A 7 30.82 -11.88 15.90
N SER A 8 31.81 -11.48 16.70
CA SER A 8 32.32 -12.25 17.83
C SER A 8 31.69 -11.73 19.12
N LYS A 9 31.15 -12.62 19.96
CA LYS A 9 30.84 -12.30 21.36
C LYS A 9 32.13 -12.45 22.16
N ASP A 10 32.52 -11.44 22.94
CA ASP A 10 33.57 -11.60 23.94
C ASP A 10 32.99 -12.30 25.17
N ASN A 11 33.53 -13.48 25.50
CA ASN A 11 33.08 -14.31 26.61
C ASN A 11 33.51 -13.78 27.99
N LYS A 12 34.18 -12.62 28.07
CA LYS A 12 34.64 -12.05 29.34
C LYS A 12 33.65 -11.06 29.97
N ASN A 13 33.03 -10.17 29.20
CA ASN A 13 32.15 -9.11 29.72
C ASN A 13 30.75 -9.03 29.08
N GLY A 14 30.43 -9.88 28.10
CA GLY A 14 29.08 -9.94 27.48
C GLY A 14 28.70 -8.77 26.56
N GLU A 15 29.52 -7.72 26.47
CA GLU A 15 29.30 -6.59 25.56
C GLU A 15 29.90 -6.86 24.17
N VAL A 16 29.08 -6.65 23.14
CA VAL A 16 29.47 -6.80 21.73
C VAL A 16 30.04 -5.47 21.22
N VAL A 17 31.34 -5.41 20.93
CA VAL A 17 31.99 -4.24 20.32
C VAL A 17 32.56 -4.59 18.94
N TYR A 18 31.90 -4.09 17.88
CA TYR A 18 32.45 -3.24 16.81
C TYR A 18 31.50 -3.30 15.61
N LEU A 19 30.77 -2.21 15.35
CA LEU A 19 29.95 -2.03 14.16
C LEU A 19 30.42 -0.76 13.46
N GLU A 20 30.91 -0.89 12.25
CA GLU A 20 31.33 0.23 11.40
C GLU A 20 30.16 1.22 11.25
N TYR A 21 30.28 2.37 11.93
CA TYR A 21 29.14 3.22 12.32
C TYR A 21 28.43 3.95 11.17
N ASN A 22 28.95 3.95 9.94
CA ASN A 22 28.39 4.76 8.84
C ASN A 22 28.46 4.05 7.49
N LYS A 23 27.73 2.94 7.35
CA LYS A 23 27.48 2.34 6.04
C LYS A 23 26.17 2.81 5.44
N ASN A 24 26.27 3.43 4.27
CA ASN A 24 25.12 3.72 3.43
C ASN A 24 24.45 2.41 3.00
N GLY A 25 23.20 2.21 3.40
CA GLY A 25 22.47 0.97 3.14
C GLY A 25 20.96 1.11 3.33
N TYR A 26 20.22 0.04 3.11
CA TYR A 26 18.77 0.02 3.27
C TYR A 26 18.37 -0.24 4.72
N ASN A 27 17.71 0.75 5.31
CA ASN A 27 17.26 0.72 6.70
C ASN A 27 15.96 -0.07 6.84
N VAL A 28 15.94 -1.03 7.76
CA VAL A 28 14.75 -1.81 8.12
C VAL A 28 14.53 -1.73 9.63
N LYS A 29 13.28 -1.43 10.01
CA LYS A 29 12.85 -1.46 11.40
C LYS A 29 12.30 -2.86 11.72
N PRO A 30 12.88 -3.60 12.69
CA PRO A 30 12.35 -4.88 13.11
C PRO A 30 10.96 -4.69 13.75
N LYS A 31 10.06 -5.67 13.53
CA LYS A 31 8.64 -5.59 13.94
C LYS A 31 8.28 -6.54 15.08
N VAL A 32 9.08 -7.56 15.35
CA VAL A 32 8.76 -8.61 16.32
C VAL A 32 9.66 -8.45 17.54
N LYS A 33 9.04 -8.39 18.72
CA LYS A 33 9.73 -8.52 20.01
C LYS A 33 9.34 -9.89 20.56
N LYS A 34 10.33 -10.75 20.79
CA LYS A 34 10.16 -12.01 21.54
C LYS A 34 10.73 -11.77 22.94
N GLU A 35 10.09 -12.35 23.96
CA GLU A 35 10.71 -12.48 25.28
C GLU A 35 12.06 -13.19 25.11
N ASP A 36 13.09 -12.70 25.79
CA ASP A 36 14.50 -13.10 25.70
C ASP A 36 15.22 -12.85 24.36
N ALA A 37 14.62 -12.09 23.43
CA ALA A 37 15.32 -11.69 22.20
C ALA A 37 16.11 -10.38 22.36
N ILE A 38 17.22 -10.28 21.62
CA ILE A 38 18.03 -9.07 21.53
C ILE A 38 17.16 -7.91 20.99
N GLU A 39 17.09 -6.81 21.74
CA GLU A 39 16.41 -5.60 21.28
C GLU A 39 17.26 -4.89 20.23
N VAL A 40 16.88 -5.06 18.97
CA VAL A 40 17.53 -4.39 17.84
C VAL A 40 16.75 -3.15 17.45
N SER A 41 17.36 -1.98 17.55
CA SER A 41 16.72 -0.70 17.18
C SER A 41 16.69 -0.46 15.67
N LYS A 42 17.74 -0.88 14.94
CA LYS A 42 17.91 -0.62 13.50
C LYS A 42 18.74 -1.71 12.83
N ILE A 43 18.27 -2.19 11.68
CA ILE A 43 19.03 -3.09 10.79
C ILE A 43 19.36 -2.34 9.51
N VAL A 44 20.64 -2.36 9.10
CA VAL A 44 21.11 -1.74 7.86
C VAL A 44 21.66 -2.80 6.93
N PHE A 45 20.99 -3.02 5.80
CA PHE A 45 21.48 -3.91 4.75
C PHE A 45 22.45 -3.14 3.85
N VAL A 46 23.72 -3.53 3.86
CA VAL A 46 24.78 -2.91 3.05
C VAL A 46 24.90 -3.58 1.68
N SER A 47 24.58 -4.86 1.58
CA SER A 47 24.69 -5.61 0.32
C SER A 47 23.72 -5.04 -0.74
N PRO A 48 24.22 -4.53 -1.89
CA PRO A 48 23.37 -3.98 -2.94
C PRO A 48 22.40 -5.01 -3.51
N THR A 49 22.88 -6.24 -3.75
CA THR A 49 22.09 -7.33 -4.34
C THR A 49 20.98 -7.80 -3.40
N LEU A 50 21.27 -7.88 -2.09
CA LEU A 50 20.26 -8.22 -1.09
C LEU A 50 19.24 -7.10 -0.93
N THR A 51 19.71 -5.85 -0.89
CA THR A 51 18.85 -4.66 -0.83
C THR A 51 17.87 -4.62 -2.00
N GLU A 52 18.37 -4.81 -3.21
CA GLU A 52 17.56 -4.88 -4.43
C GLU A 52 16.50 -5.99 -4.32
N LYS A 53 16.90 -7.22 -3.99
CA LYS A 53 15.96 -8.35 -3.85
C LYS A 53 14.89 -8.10 -2.79
N LEU A 54 15.26 -7.55 -1.63
CA LEU A 54 14.32 -7.23 -0.55
C LEU A 54 13.31 -6.17 -0.98
N ILE A 55 13.77 -5.10 -1.64
CA ILE A 55 12.89 -4.03 -2.12
C ILE A 55 11.97 -4.57 -3.23
N LYS A 56 12.49 -5.34 -4.19
CA LYS A 56 11.67 -5.99 -5.24
C LYS A 56 10.57 -6.86 -4.62
N LYS A 57 10.91 -7.71 -3.65
CA LYS A 57 9.94 -8.55 -2.94
C LYS A 57 8.88 -7.70 -2.23
N LYS A 58 9.29 -6.62 -1.56
CA LYS A 58 8.37 -5.70 -0.87
C LYS A 58 7.40 -5.00 -1.83
N ILE A 59 7.89 -4.57 -3.00
CA ILE A 59 7.06 -3.97 -4.05
C ILE A 59 6.09 -5.00 -4.61
N ASN A 60 6.59 -6.18 -4.99
CA ASN A 60 5.75 -7.25 -5.55
C ASN A 60 4.61 -7.62 -4.59
N ASN A 61 4.89 -7.80 -3.30
CA ASN A 61 3.85 -8.10 -2.31
C ASN A 61 2.76 -7.02 -2.24
N LYS A 62 3.14 -5.74 -2.35
CA LYS A 62 2.18 -4.64 -2.38
C LYS A 62 1.37 -4.63 -3.67
N ILE A 63 2.01 -4.82 -4.82
CA ILE A 63 1.33 -4.89 -6.12
C ILE A 63 0.34 -6.06 -6.13
N SER A 64 0.73 -7.24 -5.66
CA SER A 64 -0.16 -8.41 -5.57
C SER A 64 -1.39 -8.12 -4.71
N ARG A 65 -1.21 -7.41 -3.59
CA ARG A 65 -2.35 -6.99 -2.76
C ARG A 65 -3.27 -6.01 -3.47
N LEU A 66 -2.72 -5.02 -4.17
CA LEU A 66 -3.52 -4.06 -4.95
C LEU A 66 -4.32 -4.78 -6.05
N LEU A 67 -3.68 -5.68 -6.80
CA LEU A 67 -4.37 -6.45 -7.83
C LEU A 67 -5.46 -7.37 -7.27
N LEU A 68 -5.22 -7.99 -6.12
CA LEU A 68 -6.22 -8.82 -5.44
C LEU A 68 -7.48 -8.01 -5.11
N GLU A 69 -7.30 -6.83 -4.52
CA GLU A 69 -8.38 -5.91 -4.16
C GLU A 69 -9.10 -5.34 -5.40
N LEU A 70 -8.37 -5.07 -6.50
CA LEU A 70 -8.99 -4.69 -7.78
C LEU A 70 -9.89 -5.79 -8.33
N ASN A 71 -9.45 -7.05 -8.23
CA ASN A 71 -10.19 -8.20 -8.75
C ASN A 71 -11.31 -8.65 -7.80
N THR A 72 -11.41 -8.09 -6.59
CA THR A 72 -12.50 -8.44 -5.69
C THR A 72 -13.77 -7.78 -6.21
N THR A 73 -14.75 -8.59 -6.60
CA THR A 73 -16.11 -8.14 -6.87
C THR A 73 -16.80 -7.95 -5.52
N TYR A 74 -17.19 -6.70 -5.24
CA TYR A 74 -18.04 -6.43 -4.10
C TYR A 74 -19.47 -6.64 -4.59
N ASP A 75 -20.06 -7.78 -4.20
CA ASP A 75 -21.49 -8.07 -4.46
C ASP A 75 -22.41 -7.17 -3.61
N ASP A 76 -21.86 -6.50 -2.61
CA ASP A 76 -22.61 -5.62 -1.73
C ASP A 76 -22.45 -4.16 -2.15
N GLU A 77 -23.57 -3.55 -2.55
CA GLU A 77 -23.85 -2.11 -2.66
C GLU A 77 -23.67 -1.35 -1.30
N SER A 78 -22.82 -1.85 -0.40
CA SER A 78 -22.54 -1.26 0.90
C SER A 78 -21.40 -0.25 0.83
N ASP A 79 -21.50 0.83 1.62
CA ASP A 79 -20.49 1.88 1.76
C ASP A 79 -19.07 1.36 2.11
N GLY A 80 -18.96 0.12 2.61
CA GLY A 80 -17.70 -0.52 2.95
C GLY A 80 -16.78 -0.80 1.75
N GLY A 81 -17.36 -1.10 0.58
CA GLY A 81 -16.60 -1.40 -0.64
C GLY A 81 -15.87 -0.19 -1.20
N GLU A 82 -16.57 0.96 -1.28
CA GLU A 82 -15.98 2.21 -1.78
C GLU A 82 -14.83 2.69 -0.89
N ALA A 83 -15.02 2.68 0.43
CA ALA A 83 -13.99 3.10 1.38
C ALA A 83 -12.72 2.25 1.24
N ARG A 84 -12.86 0.94 1.00
CA ARG A 84 -11.74 0.03 0.72
C ARG A 84 -11.04 0.39 -0.59
N PHE A 85 -11.76 0.55 -1.69
CA PHE A 85 -11.17 0.95 -2.98
C PHE A 85 -10.43 2.28 -2.88
N ARG A 86 -11.02 3.28 -2.22
CA ARG A 86 -10.40 4.59 -1.99
C ARG A 86 -9.11 4.47 -1.17
N ASN A 87 -9.08 3.59 -0.18
CA ASN A 87 -7.88 3.34 0.60
C ASN A 87 -6.79 2.65 -0.22
N MET A 88 -7.14 1.65 -1.03
CA MET A 88 -6.19 0.96 -1.89
C MET A 88 -5.63 1.87 -3.00
N TYR A 89 -6.47 2.72 -3.59
CA TYR A 89 -6.05 3.78 -4.49
C TYR A 89 -4.97 4.68 -3.86
N LYS A 90 -5.21 5.17 -2.63
CA LYS A 90 -4.23 5.96 -1.87
C LYS A 90 -2.94 5.17 -1.57
N GLU A 91 -3.04 3.87 -1.29
CA GLU A 91 -1.87 3.02 -1.10
C GLU A 91 -1.03 2.85 -2.37
N ALA A 92 -1.68 2.73 -3.54
CA ALA A 92 -1.02 2.65 -4.84
C ALA A 92 -0.25 3.95 -5.16
N GLU A 93 -0.88 5.10 -4.95
CA GLU A 93 -0.26 6.42 -5.09
C GLU A 93 0.96 6.57 -4.16
N LYS A 94 0.81 6.21 -2.88
CA LYS A 94 1.94 6.22 -1.93
C LYS A 94 3.08 5.31 -2.39
N LEU A 95 2.77 4.11 -2.89
CA LEU A 95 3.78 3.18 -3.39
C LEU A 95 4.53 3.76 -4.60
N ARG A 96 3.83 4.44 -5.52
CA ARG A 96 4.44 5.16 -6.64
C ARG A 96 5.42 6.23 -6.15
N THR A 97 5.02 7.05 -5.19
CA THR A 97 5.89 8.06 -4.58
C THR A 97 7.12 7.44 -3.91
N TYR A 98 6.94 6.36 -3.12
CA TYR A 98 8.07 5.65 -2.51
C TYR A 98 9.01 5.04 -3.55
N LEU A 99 8.49 4.55 -4.66
CA LEU A 99 9.29 4.00 -5.74
C LEU A 99 10.18 5.09 -6.36
N MET A 100 9.62 6.25 -6.69
CA MET A 100 10.37 7.37 -7.27
C MET A 100 11.41 7.95 -6.30
N ASN A 101 11.01 8.19 -5.06
CA ASN A 101 11.85 8.96 -4.12
C ASN A 101 12.85 8.09 -3.36
N THR A 102 12.52 6.82 -3.08
CA THR A 102 13.31 5.98 -2.15
C THR A 102 13.87 4.73 -2.82
N TYR A 103 13.08 4.04 -3.63
CA TYR A 103 13.48 2.72 -4.14
C TYR A 103 14.21 2.76 -5.48
N ALA A 104 13.98 3.78 -6.32
CA ALA A 104 14.57 3.88 -7.66
C ALA A 104 16.11 3.74 -7.64
N LYS A 105 16.78 4.33 -6.65
CA LYS A 105 18.24 4.25 -6.47
C LYS A 105 18.79 2.84 -6.23
N TYR A 106 17.94 1.89 -5.84
CA TYR A 106 18.33 0.51 -5.53
C TYR A 106 17.90 -0.52 -6.57
N LEU A 107 17.06 -0.14 -7.54
CA LEU A 107 16.36 -1.10 -8.41
C LEU A 107 16.84 -1.10 -9.87
N GLY A 108 17.68 -0.13 -10.25
CA GLY A 108 18.06 0.11 -11.63
C GLY A 108 16.94 0.79 -12.44
N LYS A 109 17.34 1.57 -13.45
CA LYS A 109 16.41 2.41 -14.23
C LYS A 109 15.32 1.59 -14.92
N THR A 110 15.67 0.48 -15.57
CA THR A 110 14.73 -0.34 -16.35
C THR A 110 13.61 -0.93 -15.47
N TYR A 111 13.98 -1.56 -14.35
CA TYR A 111 12.99 -2.14 -13.44
C TYR A 111 12.12 -1.05 -12.81
N ALA A 112 12.73 0.04 -12.32
CA ALA A 112 11.98 1.15 -11.73
C ALA A 112 10.95 1.73 -12.70
N ASN A 113 11.35 1.99 -13.96
CA ASN A 113 10.46 2.53 -15.00
C ASN A 113 9.34 1.55 -15.34
N LEU A 114 9.64 0.26 -15.49
CA LEU A 114 8.62 -0.75 -15.77
C LEU A 114 7.61 -0.86 -14.62
N THR A 115 8.09 -0.86 -13.38
CA THR A 115 7.23 -0.90 -12.19
C THR A 115 6.39 0.37 -12.06
N LEU A 116 6.92 1.55 -12.40
CA LEU A 116 6.13 2.78 -12.41
C LEU A 116 4.98 2.72 -13.42
N LYS A 117 5.24 2.26 -14.65
CA LYS A 117 4.19 2.06 -15.66
C LYS A 117 3.12 1.07 -15.19
N LYS A 118 3.52 -0.03 -14.54
CA LYS A 118 2.57 -0.99 -13.94
C LYS A 118 1.70 -0.33 -12.86
N LEU A 119 2.30 0.47 -11.97
CA LEU A 119 1.56 1.18 -10.94
C LEU A 119 0.61 2.22 -11.52
N GLU A 120 1.00 2.90 -12.59
CA GLU A 120 0.14 3.86 -13.29
C GLU A 120 -1.13 3.20 -13.85
N LEU A 121 -0.99 2.03 -14.49
CA LEU A 121 -2.15 1.24 -14.94
C LEU A 121 -3.07 0.86 -13.77
N ILE A 122 -2.49 0.35 -12.67
CA ILE A 122 -3.25 -0.01 -11.46
C ILE A 122 -3.99 1.21 -10.88
N ILE A 123 -3.33 2.36 -10.81
CA ILE A 123 -3.90 3.61 -10.30
C ILE A 123 -5.07 4.07 -11.17
N ASN A 124 -4.94 3.97 -12.50
CA ASN A 124 -6.01 4.34 -13.42
C ASN A 124 -7.23 3.42 -13.29
N GLU A 125 -7.01 2.12 -13.15
CA GLU A 125 -8.09 1.15 -12.90
C GLU A 125 -8.87 1.48 -11.61
N TYR A 126 -8.16 1.80 -10.53
CA TYR A 126 -8.82 2.25 -9.29
C TYR A 126 -9.62 3.54 -9.48
N LYS A 127 -9.13 4.50 -10.26
CA LYS A 127 -9.87 5.75 -10.54
C LYS A 127 -11.16 5.47 -11.30
N GLU A 128 -11.09 4.61 -12.31
CA GLU A 128 -12.24 4.22 -13.12
C GLU A 128 -13.31 3.53 -12.27
N LYS A 129 -12.93 2.56 -11.43
CA LYS A 129 -13.87 1.92 -10.51
C LYS A 129 -14.51 2.91 -9.53
N LEU A 130 -13.73 3.83 -8.96
CA LEU A 130 -14.26 4.86 -8.06
C LEU A 130 -15.22 5.82 -8.78
N TYR A 131 -14.94 6.14 -10.05
CA TYR A 131 -15.82 6.95 -10.88
C TYR A 131 -17.17 6.25 -11.10
N ILE A 132 -17.15 4.98 -11.50
CA ILE A 132 -18.35 4.16 -11.70
C ILE A 132 -19.18 4.10 -10.41
N ILE A 133 -18.56 3.80 -9.26
CA ILE A 133 -19.25 3.76 -7.95
C ILE A 133 -19.94 5.10 -7.66
N ASN A 134 -19.25 6.21 -7.88
CA ASN A 134 -19.82 7.54 -7.64
C ASN A 134 -20.98 7.84 -8.61
N GLU A 135 -20.87 7.47 -9.88
CA GLU A 135 -21.95 7.66 -10.86
C GLU A 135 -23.21 6.87 -10.47
N HIS A 136 -23.06 5.62 -10.03
CA HIS A 136 -24.17 4.81 -9.52
C HIS A 136 -24.86 5.46 -8.32
N LYS A 137 -24.09 5.93 -7.33
CA LYS A 137 -24.63 6.65 -6.17
C LYS A 137 -25.42 7.91 -6.53
N GLN A 138 -24.92 8.68 -7.49
CA GLN A 138 -25.62 9.89 -7.97
C GLN A 138 -26.96 9.54 -8.63
N LYS A 139 -26.98 8.47 -9.45
CA LYS A 139 -28.22 7.98 -10.08
C LYS A 139 -29.23 7.50 -9.03
N GLU A 140 -28.78 6.75 -8.02
CA GLU A 140 -29.67 6.30 -6.94
C GLU A 140 -30.25 7.46 -6.13
N MET A 141 -29.42 8.44 -5.75
CA MET A 141 -29.89 9.64 -5.05
C MET A 141 -30.92 10.41 -5.87
N PHE A 142 -30.66 10.57 -7.16
CA PHE A 142 -31.61 11.20 -8.08
C PHE A 142 -32.93 10.42 -8.11
N MET A 143 -32.90 9.11 -8.36
CA MET A 143 -34.11 8.27 -8.39
C MET A 143 -34.91 8.34 -7.08
N ARG A 144 -34.24 8.31 -5.92
CA ARG A 144 -34.92 8.45 -4.61
C ARG A 144 -35.57 9.82 -4.45
N MET A 145 -34.90 10.90 -4.84
CA MET A 145 -35.44 12.26 -4.75
C MET A 145 -36.70 12.43 -5.61
N PHE A 146 -36.70 11.89 -6.83
CA PHE A 146 -37.88 11.94 -7.71
C PHE A 146 -39.00 10.97 -7.27
N GLY A 147 -38.65 9.78 -6.76
CA GLY A 147 -39.62 8.83 -6.21
C GLY A 147 -40.36 9.38 -5.00
N MET A 148 -39.66 10.01 -4.06
CA MET A 148 -40.25 10.66 -2.88
C MET A 148 -41.17 11.82 -3.25
N ASN A 149 -40.78 12.63 -4.26
CA ASN A 149 -41.61 13.74 -4.72
C ASN A 149 -42.96 13.28 -5.32
N MET A 150 -42.98 12.12 -5.98
CA MET A 150 -44.21 11.54 -6.52
C MET A 150 -45.14 11.03 -5.39
N GLU A 151 -44.60 10.38 -4.36
CA GLU A 151 -45.39 9.92 -3.21
C GLU A 151 -45.99 11.10 -2.41
N GLU A 152 -45.24 12.18 -2.19
CA GLU A 152 -45.75 13.39 -1.52
C GLU A 152 -46.88 14.09 -2.31
N GLU A 153 -46.84 14.07 -3.64
CA GLU A 153 -47.93 14.61 -4.47
C GLU A 153 -49.19 13.75 -4.40
N HIS A 154 -49.06 12.44 -4.27
CA HIS A 154 -50.18 11.52 -4.13
C HIS A 154 -50.87 11.64 -2.76
N GLU A 155 -50.12 11.83 -1.66
CA GLU A 155 -50.71 12.05 -0.33
C GLU A 155 -51.48 13.37 -0.19
N LYS A 156 -51.05 14.43 -0.90
CA LYS A 156 -51.71 15.75 -0.85
C LYS A 156 -53.04 15.80 -1.62
N LYS A 157 -53.30 14.87 -2.54
CA LYS A 157 -54.54 14.82 -3.35
C LYS A 157 -55.68 14.02 -2.70
N GLY A 158 -55.45 13.35 -1.55
CA GLY A 158 -56.41 12.44 -0.91
C GLY A 158 -57.33 13.01 0.16
N LYS A 159 -57.30 14.33 0.45
CA LYS A 159 -58.17 14.96 1.47
C LYS A 159 -59.07 16.04 0.86
N GLY A 160 -59.92 15.63 -0.07
CA GLY A 160 -61.08 16.42 -0.52
C GLY A 160 -62.34 15.91 0.16
N ARG A 161 -63.06 16.80 0.83
CA ARG A 161 -64.36 16.57 1.50
C ARG A 161 -65.48 16.34 0.49
#